data_AF-A0A554MXI6-F1
#
_entry.id   AF-A0A554MXI6-F1
#
_cell.length_a   1.000
_cell.length_b   1.000
_cell.length_c   1.000
_cell.angle_alpha   90.00
_cell.angle_beta   90.00
_cell.angle_gamma   90.00
#
_symmetry.space_group_name_H-M   'P 1'
#
loop_
_entity.id
_entity.type
_entity.pdbx_description
1 polymer ?
#
loop_
_entity_poly.entity_id
_entity_poly.type
_entity_poly.pdbx_seq_one_letter_code
_entity_poly.pdbx_strand_id
1 'polypeptide(L)'
;MHRHTQRGQATVGYALVVGIALIGTITVVALGATALTDIQDSSGAGAAEQAMTQFDSRTARVALGDSRDQTVSVGQTDGTYSVDPDAGYVRIVHTNFSGGTGGDGNRVSDGPNDDDHVLYESTLGTVQYEGSDTEIAYQAGGVWRRTQSGSTMVSPPEFHYRGSTLTFPIVRVNNETALPAGINGVQAGSGRVDLQVSQTGDSRDLYSTRQDGYPDTDGDDDGFDANGNGDPYGGQGDDNDGDGGYYDNPATNGTVVVYIESEYYRAWADYFRARTDGTVDTSDTPDGLVDGSSDPQGDGDDEGVVAVELASTGFSGPFGMPPEGSSLFLQGIGDHSLSEFEIDMVPDTQDAADFSNLKWSMYVSDGSERFEMHLRRGSGNDKKCDDGDGTDLKADMTVYYSDDGGTTYQGWHGDDVFEARCEDRDGDGTADEIVITADFVDDEDGDGNVDEVEPGDPSLEYVGKSGMNTLVNFGIDGSDTVTDPYVPANQADHGFGWETNSYEPGNGDTESVDRVVNHYLSVLGPGFDLTVDDKSGDTVSESGSDGVVRYVGGPSFVTYMHITENDVVVRID
;
A
#
# COMPACT_ATOMS: atom_id res chain seq x y z
N MET A 1 76.68 71.28 8.73
CA MET A 1 75.56 70.57 9.39
C MET A 1 74.26 71.29 9.02
N HIS A 2 73.52 70.78 8.03
CA HIS A 2 72.17 71.25 7.70
C HIS A 2 71.16 70.33 8.39
N ARG A 3 70.37 70.86 9.32
CA ARG A 3 69.18 70.18 9.85
C ARG A 3 67.99 70.58 8.99
N HIS A 4 67.52 69.67 8.14
CA HIS A 4 66.20 69.74 7.55
C HIS A 4 65.16 69.56 8.67
N THR A 5 64.36 70.59 8.93
CA THR A 5 63.18 70.51 9.79
C THR A 5 62.09 69.71 9.09
N GLN A 6 61.92 68.45 9.49
CA GLN A 6 60.74 67.62 9.21
C GLN A 6 59.53 68.22 9.95
N ARG A 7 58.71 69.03 9.26
CA ARG A 7 57.39 69.47 9.76
C ARG A 7 56.22 68.96 8.93
N GLY A 8 56.47 68.18 7.89
CA GLY A 8 55.43 67.51 7.09
C GLY A 8 55.12 66.06 7.48
N GLN A 9 55.95 65.38 8.29
CA GLN A 9 55.74 63.96 8.60
C GLN A 9 54.76 63.69 9.75
N ALA A 10 54.66 64.59 10.73
CA ALA A 10 53.74 64.40 11.86
C ALA A 10 52.27 64.57 11.46
N THR A 11 51.96 65.53 10.58
CA THR A 11 50.61 65.77 10.04
C THR A 11 50.16 64.66 9.10
N VAL A 12 51.07 64.12 8.28
CA VAL A 12 50.77 62.95 7.43
C VAL A 12 50.51 61.71 8.27
N GLY A 13 51.31 61.47 9.31
CA GLY A 13 51.09 60.34 10.24
C GLY A 13 49.75 60.41 10.96
N TYR A 14 49.36 61.59 11.45
CA TYR A 14 48.05 61.78 12.09
C TYR A 14 46.88 61.58 11.12
N ALA A 15 46.96 62.18 9.92
CA ALA A 15 45.93 62.02 8.90
C ALA A 15 45.75 60.54 8.47
N LEU A 16 46.85 59.78 8.43
CA LEU A 16 46.84 58.37 8.02
C LEU A 16 46.25 57.47 9.12
N VAL A 17 46.55 57.74 10.39
CA VAL A 17 45.93 57.03 11.53
C VAL A 17 44.42 57.32 11.61
N VAL A 18 44.01 58.57 11.44
CA VAL A 18 42.58 58.94 11.39
C VAL A 18 41.89 58.30 10.19
N GLY A 19 42.54 58.28 9.02
CA GLY A 19 42.01 57.61 7.84
C GLY A 19 41.80 56.11 8.04
N ILE A 20 42.79 55.40 8.60
CA ILE A 20 42.69 53.97 8.89
C ILE A 20 41.64 53.69 9.98
N ALA A 21 41.57 54.51 11.03
CA ALA A 21 40.57 54.35 12.09
C ALA A 21 39.14 54.53 11.55
N LEU A 22 38.93 55.52 10.68
CA LEU A 22 37.64 55.73 10.04
C LEU A 22 37.27 54.58 9.11
N ILE A 23 38.20 54.12 8.28
CA ILE A 23 37.98 52.96 7.40
C ILE A 23 37.65 51.72 8.24
N GLY A 24 38.44 51.44 9.29
CA GLY A 24 38.19 50.31 10.18
C GLY A 24 36.84 50.37 10.90
N THR A 25 36.43 51.57 11.37
CA THR A 25 35.12 51.76 12.01
C THR A 25 33.98 51.55 11.01
N ILE A 26 34.11 52.09 9.79
CA ILE A 26 33.12 51.90 8.71
C ILE A 26 32.98 50.42 8.36
N THR A 27 34.11 49.69 8.24
CA THR A 27 34.09 48.26 7.95
C THR A 27 33.44 47.44 9.07
N VAL A 28 33.75 47.73 10.34
CA VAL A 28 33.14 47.04 11.49
C VAL A 28 31.64 47.32 11.58
N VAL A 29 31.21 48.57 11.36
CA VAL A 29 29.78 48.94 11.38
C VAL A 29 29.04 48.27 10.23
N ALA A 30 29.62 48.21 9.03
CA ALA A 30 29.01 47.54 7.89
C ALA A 30 28.85 46.03 8.13
N LEU A 31 29.89 45.35 8.61
CA LEU A 31 29.84 43.92 8.93
C LEU A 31 28.95 43.62 10.15
N GLY A 32 28.91 44.52 11.13
CA GLY A 32 28.04 44.40 12.30
C GLY A 32 26.57 44.59 11.96
N ALA A 33 26.26 45.44 10.98
CA ALA A 33 24.89 45.63 10.50
C ALA A 33 24.36 44.37 9.80
N THR A 34 25.16 43.76 8.90
CA THR A 34 24.76 42.51 8.23
C THR A 34 24.60 41.38 9.22
N ALA A 35 25.56 41.18 10.14
CA ALA A 35 25.48 40.13 11.15
C ALA A 35 24.28 40.31 12.11
N LEU A 36 23.87 41.55 12.39
CA LEU A 36 22.69 41.81 13.21
C LEU A 36 21.40 41.46 12.46
N THR A 37 21.30 41.79 11.17
CA THR A 37 20.18 41.40 10.31
C THR A 37 20.10 39.88 10.18
N ASP A 38 21.21 39.20 9.93
CA ASP A 38 21.25 37.72 9.85
C ASP A 38 20.76 37.05 11.16
N ILE A 39 21.12 37.62 12.32
CA ILE A 39 20.66 37.12 13.64
C ILE A 39 19.17 37.40 13.85
N GLN A 40 18.68 38.56 13.40
CA GLN A 40 17.26 38.91 13.48
C GLN A 40 16.41 37.99 12.61
N ASP A 41 16.84 37.75 11.37
CA ASP A 41 16.15 36.88 10.40
C ASP A 41 16.10 35.42 10.89
N SER A 42 17.24 34.89 11.37
CA SER A 42 17.31 33.54 11.95
C SER A 42 16.44 33.41 13.21
N SER A 43 16.40 34.44 14.06
CA SER A 43 15.53 34.46 15.24
C SER A 43 14.05 34.54 14.88
N GLY A 44 13.70 35.25 13.80
CA GLY A 44 12.34 35.36 13.29
C GLY A 44 11.83 34.02 12.78
N ALA A 45 12.62 33.34 11.93
CA ALA A 45 12.29 32.01 11.42
C ALA A 45 12.10 30.98 12.55
N GLY A 46 13.01 30.96 13.54
CA GLY A 46 12.88 30.04 14.68
C GLY A 46 11.65 30.33 15.56
N ALA A 47 11.24 31.59 15.68
CA ALA A 47 10.00 31.95 16.38
C ALA A 47 8.75 31.55 15.58
N ALA A 48 8.78 31.72 14.26
CA ALA A 48 7.71 31.30 13.36
C ALA A 48 7.51 29.79 13.39
N GLU A 49 8.59 29.00 13.35
CA GLU A 49 8.51 27.53 13.48
C GLU A 49 7.82 27.09 14.77
N GLN A 50 8.22 27.65 15.91
CA GLN A 50 7.59 27.32 17.19
C GLN A 50 6.11 27.70 17.22
N ALA A 51 5.76 28.84 16.61
CA ALA A 51 4.39 29.29 16.54
C ALA A 51 3.55 28.40 15.60
N MET A 52 4.12 27.97 14.47
CA MET A 52 3.47 27.09 13.49
C MET A 52 3.31 25.66 14.03
N THR A 53 4.28 25.12 14.76
CA THR A 53 4.09 23.83 15.48
C THR A 53 3.02 23.94 16.58
N GLN A 54 2.92 25.09 17.25
CA GLN A 54 1.81 25.30 18.19
C GLN A 54 0.46 25.45 17.47
N PHE A 55 0.45 26.10 16.31
CA PHE A 55 -0.72 26.22 15.45
C PHE A 55 -1.20 24.85 15.00
N ASP A 56 -0.32 24.02 14.46
CA ASP A 56 -0.56 22.61 14.15
C ASP A 56 -1.27 21.86 15.30
N SER A 57 -0.66 21.84 16.49
CA SER A 57 -1.25 21.19 17.68
C SER A 57 -2.64 21.72 18.10
N ARG A 58 -2.96 22.98 17.77
CA ARG A 58 -4.28 23.56 18.05
C ARG A 58 -5.26 23.26 16.93
N THR A 59 -4.81 23.28 15.69
CA THR A 59 -5.60 22.90 14.53
C THR A 59 -6.00 21.45 14.61
N ALA A 60 -5.12 20.53 15.00
CA ALA A 60 -5.46 19.12 15.23
C ALA A 60 -6.61 18.95 16.25
N ARG A 61 -6.61 19.75 17.33
CA ARG A 61 -7.71 19.76 18.32
C ARG A 61 -9.01 20.33 17.78
N VAL A 62 -8.95 21.18 16.77
CA VAL A 62 -10.14 21.77 16.13
C VAL A 62 -10.69 20.85 15.05
N ALA A 63 -9.81 20.38 14.17
CA ALA A 63 -10.11 19.47 13.08
C ALA A 63 -10.67 18.13 13.60
N LEU A 64 -10.06 17.55 14.64
CA LEU A 64 -10.39 16.21 15.13
C LEU A 64 -11.37 16.21 16.34
N GLY A 65 -12.01 17.36 16.63
CA GLY A 65 -13.23 17.39 17.46
C GLY A 65 -13.09 17.70 18.95
N ASP A 66 -11.91 18.07 19.46
CA ASP A 66 -11.71 18.42 20.89
C ASP A 66 -12.07 19.87 21.23
N SER A 67 -12.23 20.74 20.23
CA SER A 67 -12.55 22.16 20.40
C SER A 67 -13.13 22.75 19.11
N ARG A 68 -13.99 23.77 19.20
CA ARG A 68 -14.53 24.46 18.01
C ARG A 68 -13.66 25.59 17.49
N ASP A 69 -12.94 26.25 18.39
CA ASP A 69 -12.11 27.42 18.07
C ASP A 69 -10.81 27.39 18.87
N GLN A 70 -9.69 27.82 18.27
CA GLN A 70 -8.41 28.05 18.95
C GLN A 70 -7.71 29.30 18.36
N THR A 71 -6.87 29.96 19.16
CA THR A 71 -6.12 31.16 18.72
C THR A 71 -4.66 31.09 19.08
N VAL A 72 -3.75 31.14 18.10
CA VAL A 72 -2.30 31.24 18.32
C VAL A 72 -1.84 32.66 18.12
N SER A 73 -1.28 33.25 19.17
CA SER A 73 -0.55 34.51 19.03
C SER A 73 0.82 34.25 18.45
N VAL A 74 1.05 34.74 17.23
CA VAL A 74 2.39 34.78 16.66
C VAL A 74 3.12 36.02 17.19
N GLY A 75 4.38 35.83 17.59
CA GLY A 75 5.22 36.93 18.09
C GLY A 75 5.47 37.98 17.02
N GLN A 76 6.05 39.13 17.40
CA GLN A 76 6.44 40.13 16.42
C GLN A 76 7.58 39.58 15.55
N THR A 77 7.31 39.36 14.27
CA THR A 77 8.28 38.93 13.26
C THR A 77 8.43 39.99 12.18
N ASP A 78 9.58 39.98 11.48
CA ASP A 78 9.82 40.86 10.33
C ASP A 78 9.23 40.28 9.02
N GLY A 79 8.82 39.01 9.03
CA GLY A 79 8.10 38.35 7.93
C GLY A 79 6.57 38.54 7.95
N THR A 80 5.91 37.97 6.95
CA THR A 80 4.46 38.08 6.73
C THR A 80 3.81 36.71 6.85
N TYR A 81 2.67 36.64 7.54
CA TYR A 81 1.82 35.44 7.54
C TYR A 81 0.74 35.58 6.47
N SER A 82 0.45 34.50 5.75
CA SER A 82 -0.70 34.40 4.85
C SER A 82 -1.45 33.08 4.97
N VAL A 83 -2.73 33.11 4.61
CA VAL A 83 -3.59 31.93 4.45
C VAL A 83 -4.00 31.87 3.00
N ASP A 84 -3.68 30.77 2.33
CA ASP A 84 -4.06 30.51 0.95
C ASP A 84 -4.85 29.19 0.88
N PRO A 85 -6.17 29.22 0.63
CA PRO A 85 -7.01 28.03 0.59
C PRO A 85 -6.85 27.21 -0.70
N ASP A 86 -6.24 27.79 -1.73
CA ASP A 86 -6.12 27.16 -3.05
C ASP A 86 -4.77 26.44 -3.21
N ALA A 87 -3.87 26.56 -2.22
CA ALA A 87 -2.51 26.01 -2.26
C ALA A 87 -2.45 24.49 -1.98
N GLY A 88 -1.80 23.77 -2.89
CA GLY A 88 -1.60 22.32 -2.84
C GLY A 88 -2.90 21.51 -2.97
N TYR A 89 -2.73 20.26 -3.39
CA TYR A 89 -3.84 19.35 -3.72
C TYR A 89 -3.56 17.95 -3.20
N VAL A 90 -4.62 17.23 -2.83
CA VAL A 90 -4.58 15.81 -2.51
C VAL A 90 -5.53 15.06 -3.41
N ARG A 91 -5.07 13.94 -3.97
CA ARG A 91 -5.90 12.98 -4.70
C ARG A 91 -5.59 11.58 -4.20
N ILE A 92 -6.62 10.82 -3.85
CA ILE A 92 -6.52 9.44 -3.40
C ILE A 92 -7.25 8.61 -4.45
N VAL A 93 -6.52 7.70 -5.08
CA VAL A 93 -7.03 6.81 -6.11
C VAL A 93 -6.85 5.39 -5.65
N HIS A 94 -7.86 4.58 -5.86
CA HIS A 94 -7.79 3.14 -5.72
C HIS A 94 -7.82 2.54 -7.11
N THR A 95 -6.65 2.08 -7.56
CA THR A 95 -6.45 1.54 -8.90
C THR A 95 -6.75 0.05 -8.96
N ASN A 96 -7.27 -0.44 -10.09
CA ASN A 96 -7.68 -1.84 -10.28
C ASN A 96 -8.69 -2.37 -9.22
N PHE A 97 -9.56 -1.50 -8.72
CA PHE A 97 -10.57 -1.81 -7.71
C PHE A 97 -11.57 -2.88 -8.16
N SER A 98 -12.12 -2.79 -9.37
CA SER A 98 -13.25 -3.63 -9.80
C SER A 98 -12.85 -4.94 -10.52
N GLY A 99 -11.55 -5.24 -10.65
CA GLY A 99 -11.05 -6.43 -11.36
C GLY A 99 -11.49 -6.52 -12.82
N GLY A 100 -11.91 -5.40 -13.43
CA GLY A 100 -12.45 -5.38 -14.78
C GLY A 100 -11.34 -5.52 -15.84
N THR A 101 -11.65 -6.12 -16.99
CA THR A 101 -10.74 -6.21 -18.15
C THR A 101 -10.46 -4.86 -18.84
N GLY A 102 -10.79 -3.75 -18.15
CA GLY A 102 -10.65 -2.38 -18.60
C GLY A 102 -9.26 -1.80 -18.43
N GLY A 103 -8.37 -2.50 -17.70
CA GLY A 103 -7.01 -2.06 -17.39
C GLY A 103 -6.28 -1.48 -18.60
N ASP A 104 -6.36 -0.17 -18.73
CA ASP A 104 -5.63 0.58 -19.74
C ASP A 104 -4.23 0.98 -19.24
N GLY A 105 -3.93 0.59 -18.00
CA GLY A 105 -2.67 0.83 -17.30
C GLY A 105 -2.48 2.29 -16.92
N ASN A 106 -3.53 3.12 -17.01
CA ASN A 106 -3.53 4.48 -16.51
C ASN A 106 -3.98 4.50 -15.04
N ARG A 107 -3.98 5.68 -14.40
CA ARG A 107 -4.39 5.88 -12.98
C ARG A 107 -5.53 6.91 -12.87
N VAL A 108 -6.35 6.97 -13.91
CA VAL A 108 -7.26 8.05 -14.25
C VAL A 108 -8.61 7.44 -14.56
N SER A 109 -9.53 7.56 -13.60
CA SER A 109 -10.94 7.21 -13.79
C SER A 109 -11.53 7.96 -15.00
N ASP A 110 -11.56 7.33 -16.18
CA ASP A 110 -11.92 7.96 -17.46
C ASP A 110 -13.29 7.50 -18.02
N GLY A 111 -13.95 6.59 -17.32
CA GLY A 111 -15.27 6.10 -17.71
C GLY A 111 -15.95 5.16 -16.71
N PRO A 112 -17.23 4.83 -16.96
CA PRO A 112 -18.03 3.98 -16.07
C PRO A 112 -17.65 2.49 -16.08
N ASN A 113 -16.65 2.08 -16.86
CA ASN A 113 -16.13 0.71 -16.89
C ASN A 113 -14.63 0.68 -16.57
N ASP A 114 -14.11 1.76 -15.98
CA ASP A 114 -12.74 1.86 -15.54
C ASP A 114 -12.56 1.01 -14.28
N ASP A 115 -11.41 0.36 -14.16
CA ASP A 115 -11.01 -0.38 -12.97
C ASP A 115 -10.45 0.54 -11.86
N ASP A 116 -10.23 1.83 -12.15
CA ASP A 116 -9.80 2.83 -11.17
C ASP A 116 -10.94 3.66 -10.56
N HIS A 117 -10.84 3.94 -9.26
CA HIS A 117 -11.79 4.79 -8.53
C HIS A 117 -11.10 5.92 -7.74
N VAL A 118 -11.57 7.16 -7.90
CA VAL A 118 -11.10 8.30 -7.10
C VAL A 118 -11.86 8.32 -5.77
N LEU A 119 -11.17 7.92 -4.69
CA LEU A 119 -11.73 7.90 -3.33
C LEU A 119 -11.94 9.32 -2.78
N TYR A 120 -11.00 10.22 -3.07
CA TYR A 120 -11.05 11.58 -2.58
C TYR A 120 -10.17 12.50 -3.41
N GLU A 121 -10.63 13.72 -3.63
CA GLU A 121 -9.79 14.77 -4.19
C GLU A 121 -10.20 16.16 -3.68
N SER A 122 -9.22 17.01 -3.39
CA SER A 122 -9.45 18.38 -2.96
C SER A 122 -8.15 19.19 -2.86
N THR A 123 -8.27 20.52 -2.86
CA THR A 123 -7.22 21.41 -2.33
C THR A 123 -6.95 21.14 -0.85
N LEU A 124 -5.71 21.37 -0.42
CA LEU A 124 -5.29 21.24 0.98
C LEU A 124 -5.33 22.58 1.72
N GLY A 125 -4.94 23.66 1.03
CA GLY A 125 -4.73 24.97 1.61
C GLY A 125 -3.51 25.04 2.54
N THR A 126 -2.99 26.25 2.76
CA THR A 126 -1.81 26.49 3.57
C THR A 126 -1.97 27.71 4.48
N VAL A 127 -1.31 27.66 5.63
CA VAL A 127 -0.96 28.85 6.41
C VAL A 127 0.55 29.00 6.34
N GLN A 128 1.05 30.06 5.73
CA GLN A 128 2.48 30.27 5.52
C GLN A 128 3.00 31.48 6.31
N TYR A 129 4.27 31.42 6.66
CA TYR A 129 5.11 32.53 7.09
C TYR A 129 6.22 32.72 6.06
N GLU A 130 6.29 33.90 5.45
CA GLU A 130 7.34 34.29 4.51
C GLU A 130 8.35 35.21 5.19
N GLY A 131 9.60 34.74 5.33
CA GLY A 131 10.75 35.52 5.79
C GLY A 131 11.69 35.92 4.64
N SER A 132 12.89 36.40 4.95
CA SER A 132 13.87 36.82 3.92
C SER A 132 14.42 35.65 3.09
N ASP A 133 14.71 34.52 3.76
CA ASP A 133 15.39 33.34 3.18
C ASP A 133 14.74 32.01 3.61
N THR A 134 13.64 32.08 4.35
CA THR A 134 12.99 30.91 4.94
C THR A 134 11.49 31.12 4.97
N GLU A 135 10.79 30.11 4.47
CA GLU A 135 9.35 29.99 4.54
C GLU A 135 8.99 28.84 5.48
N ILE A 136 7.98 29.06 6.32
CA ILE A 136 7.41 28.02 7.19
C ILE A 136 5.92 27.89 6.87
N ALA A 137 5.46 26.68 6.57
CA ALA A 137 4.06 26.46 6.21
C ALA A 137 3.42 25.33 7.00
N TYR A 138 2.14 25.49 7.31
CA TYR A 138 1.27 24.43 7.78
C TYR A 138 0.37 23.98 6.63
N GLN A 139 0.40 22.68 6.32
CA GLN A 139 -0.40 22.08 5.25
C GLN A 139 -0.71 20.62 5.61
N ALA A 140 -1.97 20.21 5.48
CA ALA A 140 -2.47 18.84 5.73
C ALA A 140 -2.02 18.23 7.08
N GLY A 141 -1.98 19.05 8.14
CA GLY A 141 -1.54 18.59 9.47
C GLY A 141 -0.01 18.54 9.67
N GLY A 142 0.80 18.81 8.64
CA GLY A 142 2.25 18.90 8.76
C GLY A 142 2.74 20.35 8.86
N VAL A 143 3.96 20.53 9.37
CA VAL A 143 4.69 21.81 9.30
C VAL A 143 5.97 21.62 8.51
N TRP A 144 6.16 22.46 7.50
CA TRP A 144 7.23 22.38 6.52
C TRP A 144 8.09 23.64 6.58
N ARG A 145 9.40 23.48 6.42
CA ARG A 145 10.35 24.58 6.24
C ARG A 145 10.92 24.51 4.84
N ARG A 146 10.82 25.59 4.09
CA ARG A 146 11.44 25.75 2.77
C ARG A 146 12.50 26.84 2.79
N THR A 147 13.61 26.54 2.13
CA THR A 147 14.76 27.43 1.95
C THR A 147 15.26 27.31 0.53
N GLN A 148 16.25 28.12 0.15
CA GLN A 148 16.93 27.98 -1.15
C GLN A 148 17.56 26.58 -1.36
N SER A 149 17.86 25.84 -0.28
CA SER A 149 18.41 24.48 -0.36
C SER A 149 17.37 23.37 -0.51
N GLY A 150 16.08 23.69 -0.45
CA GLY A 150 14.98 22.73 -0.51
C GLY A 150 14.07 22.79 0.72
N SER A 151 13.18 21.80 0.82
CA SER A 151 12.13 21.69 1.83
C SER A 151 12.48 20.59 2.85
N THR A 152 12.11 20.81 4.12
CA THR A 152 12.33 19.86 5.23
C THR A 152 11.11 19.84 6.14
N MET A 153 10.83 18.69 6.76
CA MET A 153 9.74 18.55 7.74
C MET A 153 10.16 19.10 9.11
N VAL A 154 9.31 19.93 9.71
CA VAL A 154 9.43 20.46 11.07
C VAL A 154 8.52 19.70 12.04
N SER A 155 7.26 19.48 11.64
CA SER A 155 6.26 18.69 12.36
C SER A 155 5.63 17.69 11.38
N PRO A 156 5.48 16.40 11.75
CA PRO A 156 4.90 15.41 10.87
C PRO A 156 3.39 15.63 10.67
N PRO A 157 2.86 15.34 9.47
CA PRO A 157 1.42 15.25 9.26
C PRO A 157 0.83 14.02 9.95
N GLU A 158 -0.49 14.03 10.09
CA GLU A 158 -1.27 12.89 10.60
C GLU A 158 -1.54 11.91 9.44
N PHE A 159 -0.52 11.15 9.06
CA PHE A 159 -0.61 10.06 8.10
C PHE A 159 0.04 8.83 8.74
N HIS A 160 -0.77 7.87 9.15
CA HIS A 160 -0.28 6.69 9.85
C HIS A 160 -0.57 5.46 9.02
N TYR A 161 0.47 4.66 8.88
CA TYR A 161 0.36 3.31 8.35
C TYR A 161 0.80 2.35 9.45
N ARG A 162 -0.10 1.45 9.88
CA ARG A 162 0.22 0.46 10.91
C ARG A 162 -0.65 -0.78 10.79
N GLY A 163 -0.04 -1.97 10.75
CA GLY A 163 -0.75 -3.24 10.70
C GLY A 163 -1.76 -3.28 9.55
N SER A 164 -1.29 -2.88 8.36
CA SER A 164 -2.09 -2.79 7.14
C SER A 164 -3.30 -1.85 7.22
N THR A 165 -3.33 -0.93 8.20
CA THR A 165 -4.35 0.12 8.29
C THR A 165 -3.74 1.46 7.89
N LEU A 166 -4.29 2.09 6.85
CA LEU A 166 -4.04 3.48 6.49
C LEU A 166 -4.99 4.39 7.27
N THR A 167 -4.45 5.27 8.11
CA THR A 167 -5.20 6.34 8.77
C THR A 167 -4.73 7.69 8.24
N PHE A 168 -5.62 8.41 7.56
CA PHE A 168 -5.31 9.71 6.97
C PHE A 168 -6.43 10.74 7.24
N PRO A 169 -6.38 11.43 8.38
CA PRO A 169 -7.19 12.62 8.62
C PRO A 169 -6.65 13.82 7.82
N ILE A 170 -7.31 14.09 6.70
CA ILE A 170 -6.99 15.20 5.81
C ILE A 170 -7.53 16.49 6.42
N VAL A 171 -6.63 17.35 6.91
CA VAL A 171 -6.99 18.67 7.41
C VAL A 171 -6.89 19.70 6.30
N ARG A 172 -8.03 20.26 5.89
CA ARG A 172 -8.08 21.31 4.87
C ARG A 172 -8.15 22.70 5.49
N VAL A 173 -7.30 23.59 5.02
CA VAL A 173 -7.24 24.99 5.44
C VAL A 173 -8.05 25.84 4.46
N ASN A 174 -9.13 26.41 4.96
CA ASN A 174 -9.97 27.35 4.23
C ASN A 174 -9.82 28.77 4.80
N ASN A 175 -10.32 29.76 4.06
CA ASN A 175 -10.51 31.13 4.54
C ASN A 175 -12.01 31.48 4.60
N GLU A 176 -12.37 32.61 5.19
CA GLU A 176 -13.74 33.10 5.07
C GLU A 176 -13.99 33.81 3.74
N THR A 177 -15.01 33.35 3.03
CA THR A 177 -15.51 33.81 1.72
C THR A 177 -16.01 35.27 1.68
N ALA A 178 -15.80 36.06 2.74
CA ALA A 178 -16.24 37.45 2.84
C ALA A 178 -15.08 38.46 2.72
N LEU A 179 -14.17 38.25 1.75
CA LEU A 179 -13.33 39.34 1.27
C LEU A 179 -14.18 40.27 0.37
N PRO A 180 -13.98 41.61 0.41
CA PRO A 180 -14.71 42.54 -0.45
C PRO A 180 -14.61 42.11 -1.92
N ALA A 181 -15.73 42.17 -2.66
CA ALA A 181 -15.80 41.73 -4.06
C ALA A 181 -14.63 42.29 -4.90
N GLY A 182 -13.78 41.40 -5.41
CA GLY A 182 -12.61 41.72 -6.24
C GLY A 182 -11.24 41.38 -5.62
N ILE A 183 -11.19 40.76 -4.44
CA ILE A 183 -9.95 40.21 -3.84
C ILE A 183 -10.07 38.68 -3.79
N ASN A 184 -9.16 37.97 -4.47
CA ASN A 184 -9.04 36.52 -4.38
C ASN A 184 -8.17 36.11 -3.18
N GLY A 185 -8.68 35.13 -2.43
CA GLY A 185 -7.95 34.00 -1.84
C GLY A 185 -7.03 34.22 -0.64
N VAL A 186 -6.20 35.25 -0.62
CA VAL A 186 -5.08 35.27 0.32
C VAL A 186 -5.27 36.32 1.41
N GLN A 187 -5.49 35.88 2.65
CA GLN A 187 -5.44 36.77 3.82
C GLN A 187 -3.99 36.93 4.25
N ALA A 188 -3.50 38.15 4.48
CA ALA A 188 -2.12 38.38 4.91
C ALA A 188 -2.02 39.40 6.05
N GLY A 189 -1.06 39.19 6.95
CA GLY A 189 -0.77 40.08 8.07
C GLY A 189 0.71 40.05 8.47
N SER A 190 1.21 41.18 8.99
CA SER A 190 2.60 41.30 9.43
C SER A 190 2.69 41.97 10.81
N GLY A 191 3.80 41.73 11.52
CA GLY A 191 4.01 42.22 12.88
C GLY A 191 3.45 41.27 13.94
N ARG A 192 2.65 41.79 14.88
CA ARG A 192 1.96 40.94 15.89
C ARG A 192 0.61 40.57 15.31
N VAL A 193 0.41 39.28 15.09
CA VAL A 193 -0.79 38.69 14.49
C VAL A 193 -1.34 37.63 15.44
N ASP A 194 -2.65 37.46 15.45
CA ASP A 194 -3.30 36.29 16.05
C ASP A 194 -3.86 35.39 14.93
N LEU A 195 -3.46 34.13 14.89
CA LEU A 195 -4.01 33.11 14.00
C LEU A 195 -5.19 32.43 14.70
N GLN A 196 -6.41 32.74 14.31
CA GLN A 196 -7.61 32.06 14.79
C GLN A 196 -7.97 30.93 13.84
N VAL A 197 -8.11 29.71 14.37
CA VAL A 197 -8.58 28.53 13.65
C VAL A 197 -9.93 28.08 14.21
N SER A 198 -10.89 27.82 13.34
CA SER A 198 -12.27 27.47 13.70
C SER A 198 -12.76 26.30 12.85
N GLN A 199 -13.53 25.40 13.45
CA GLN A 199 -14.14 24.27 12.75
C GLN A 199 -15.32 24.75 11.89
N THR A 200 -15.40 24.32 10.63
CA THR A 200 -16.46 24.73 9.68
C THR A 200 -17.55 23.69 9.44
N GLY A 201 -17.39 22.49 10.00
CA GLY A 201 -18.37 21.40 9.97
C GLY A 201 -17.90 20.22 10.81
N ASP A 202 -18.77 19.22 11.02
CA ASP A 202 -18.32 17.97 11.61
C ASP A 202 -17.34 17.27 10.65
N SER A 203 -16.40 16.50 11.20
CA SER A 203 -15.50 15.65 10.40
C SER A 203 -16.31 14.74 9.48
N ARG A 204 -15.97 14.72 8.19
CA ARG A 204 -16.60 13.84 7.20
C ARG A 204 -15.80 12.56 7.12
N ASP A 205 -16.42 11.45 7.50
CA ASP A 205 -15.85 10.13 7.29
C ASP A 205 -15.94 9.80 5.80
N LEU A 206 -14.78 9.76 5.13
CA LEU A 206 -14.69 9.37 3.72
C LEU A 206 -14.60 7.85 3.62
N TYR A 207 -14.11 7.19 4.68
CA TYR A 207 -13.97 5.75 4.75
C TYR A 207 -14.03 5.28 6.19
N SER A 208 -15.17 4.72 6.60
CA SER A 208 -15.37 4.31 7.98
C SER A 208 -14.73 2.95 8.27
N THR A 209 -14.22 2.80 9.48
CA THR A 209 -13.99 1.47 10.09
C THR A 209 -15.31 0.83 10.55
N ARG A 210 -16.41 1.58 10.57
CA ARG A 210 -17.74 1.03 10.85
C ARG A 210 -18.33 0.42 9.60
N GLN A 211 -18.30 -0.91 9.58
CA GLN A 211 -19.38 -1.71 9.04
C GLN A 211 -20.69 -1.23 9.71
N ASP A 212 -21.41 -0.29 9.08
CA ASP A 212 -22.79 -0.01 9.45
C ASP A 212 -23.63 -1.21 9.02
N GLY A 213 -23.63 -2.23 9.89
CA GLY A 213 -24.45 -3.42 9.75
C GLY A 213 -23.84 -4.49 8.84
N TYR A 214 -23.29 -5.53 9.47
CA TYR A 214 -23.62 -6.88 9.03
C TYR A 214 -25.14 -6.90 8.73
N PRO A 215 -25.59 -7.33 7.53
CA PRO A 215 -27.00 -7.39 7.24
C PRO A 215 -27.71 -8.17 8.35
N ASP A 216 -28.83 -7.62 8.80
CA ASP A 216 -29.77 -8.27 9.67
C ASP A 216 -30.00 -9.72 9.19
N THR A 217 -29.65 -10.70 10.04
CA THR A 217 -29.71 -12.15 9.74
C THR A 217 -31.12 -12.71 9.71
N ASP A 218 -32.12 -11.84 9.58
CA ASP A 218 -33.52 -12.20 9.44
C ASP A 218 -33.99 -11.99 7.98
N GLY A 219 -33.32 -12.62 7.02
CA GLY A 219 -33.91 -12.93 5.71
C GLY A 219 -32.95 -13.03 4.52
N ASP A 220 -32.62 -14.27 4.13
CA ASP A 220 -32.26 -14.73 2.78
C ASP A 220 -31.14 -13.98 2.00
N ASP A 221 -30.20 -13.30 2.66
CA ASP A 221 -29.03 -12.69 2.00
C ASP A 221 -27.74 -13.26 2.61
N ASP A 222 -27.31 -14.39 2.07
CA ASP A 222 -26.13 -15.17 2.46
C ASP A 222 -24.88 -14.79 1.65
N GLY A 223 -24.92 -13.70 0.88
CA GLY A 223 -23.81 -13.26 0.03
C GLY A 223 -23.72 -14.03 -1.30
N PHE A 224 -24.79 -14.73 -1.69
CA PHE A 224 -24.90 -15.44 -2.96
C PHE A 224 -26.07 -14.90 -3.78
N ASP A 225 -25.91 -14.79 -5.10
CA ASP A 225 -27.02 -14.48 -5.98
C ASP A 225 -28.08 -15.60 -5.96
N ALA A 226 -29.25 -15.35 -6.57
CA ALA A 226 -30.34 -16.32 -6.62
C ALA A 226 -30.01 -17.64 -7.37
N ASN A 227 -28.79 -17.79 -7.90
CA ASN A 227 -28.28 -18.98 -8.56
C ASN A 227 -27.15 -19.67 -7.76
N GLY A 228 -26.77 -19.15 -6.58
CA GLY A 228 -25.73 -19.72 -5.72
C GLY A 228 -24.30 -19.31 -6.10
N ASN A 229 -24.13 -18.27 -6.92
CA ASN A 229 -22.81 -17.68 -7.16
C ASN A 229 -22.55 -16.62 -6.08
N GLY A 230 -21.37 -16.65 -5.44
CA GLY A 230 -21.00 -15.59 -4.50
C GLY A 230 -21.06 -14.24 -5.20
N ASP A 231 -21.68 -13.24 -4.55
CA ASP A 231 -21.55 -11.84 -4.91
C ASP A 231 -20.52 -11.21 -3.96
N PRO A 232 -19.21 -11.34 -4.24
CA PRO A 232 -18.17 -10.75 -3.41
C PRO A 232 -18.10 -9.22 -3.52
N TYR A 233 -19.00 -8.58 -4.29
CA TYR A 233 -18.90 -7.16 -4.64
C TYR A 233 -20.07 -6.29 -4.18
N GLY A 234 -21.06 -6.85 -3.47
CA GLY A 234 -22.20 -6.09 -3.00
C GLY A 234 -23.01 -5.52 -4.17
N GLY A 235 -24.05 -6.23 -4.57
CA GLY A 235 -24.89 -5.88 -5.71
C GLY A 235 -25.19 -4.38 -5.84
N GLN A 236 -25.15 -3.91 -7.10
CA GLN A 236 -25.57 -2.56 -7.52
C GLN A 236 -26.80 -2.09 -6.74
N GLY A 237 -26.57 -1.16 -5.81
CA GLY A 237 -27.62 -0.26 -5.36
C GLY A 237 -28.26 0.40 -6.58
N ASP A 238 -29.57 0.25 -6.72
CA ASP A 238 -30.38 0.95 -7.71
C ASP A 238 -30.60 2.44 -7.32
N ASP A 239 -29.59 3.11 -6.77
CA ASP A 239 -29.64 4.54 -6.46
C ASP A 239 -29.20 5.38 -7.67
N ASN A 240 -30.22 5.88 -8.38
CA ASN A 240 -30.10 6.89 -9.43
C ASN A 240 -29.62 8.28 -8.92
N ASP A 241 -28.95 8.35 -7.78
CA ASP A 241 -28.52 9.59 -7.13
C ASP A 241 -27.03 9.93 -7.35
N GLY A 242 -26.26 9.06 -8.04
CA GLY A 242 -24.89 9.38 -8.46
C GLY A 242 -23.85 9.35 -7.33
N ASP A 243 -24.24 8.89 -6.14
CA ASP A 243 -23.30 8.42 -5.13
C ASP A 243 -22.99 6.96 -5.48
N GLY A 244 -21.76 6.71 -5.93
CA GLY A 244 -21.30 5.39 -6.38
C GLY A 244 -21.43 4.32 -5.32
N GLY A 245 -21.40 3.05 -5.77
CA GLY A 245 -21.50 1.86 -4.92
C GLY A 245 -20.68 1.97 -3.64
N TYR A 246 -21.24 1.46 -2.54
CA TYR A 246 -20.59 1.47 -1.24
C TYR A 246 -19.19 0.86 -1.34
N TYR A 247 -18.21 1.64 -0.92
CA TYR A 247 -16.82 1.23 -0.87
C TYR A 247 -16.58 0.56 0.49
N ASP A 248 -16.31 -0.75 0.48
CA ASP A 248 -16.31 -1.57 1.70
C ASP A 248 -14.94 -1.64 2.39
N ASN A 249 -14.94 -1.60 3.71
CA ASN A 249 -13.76 -1.83 4.54
C ASN A 249 -13.83 -3.27 5.07
N PRO A 250 -12.86 -4.17 4.80
CA PRO A 250 -11.51 -3.94 4.27
C PRO A 250 -11.42 -3.69 2.75
N ALA A 251 -10.35 -3.05 2.30
CA ALA A 251 -9.96 -2.93 0.89
C ALA A 251 -9.47 -4.29 0.37
N THR A 252 -10.24 -4.92 -0.52
CA THR A 252 -10.06 -6.33 -0.94
C THR A 252 -9.45 -6.52 -2.32
N ASN A 253 -9.11 -5.46 -3.06
CA ASN A 253 -8.54 -5.56 -4.40
C ASN A 253 -7.69 -4.34 -4.73
N GLY A 254 -6.83 -4.38 -5.74
CA GLY A 254 -6.17 -3.20 -6.32
C GLY A 254 -5.07 -2.56 -5.46
N THR A 255 -4.79 -1.29 -5.73
CA THR A 255 -3.71 -0.53 -5.08
C THR A 255 -4.21 0.87 -4.71
N VAL A 256 -3.87 1.35 -3.52
CA VAL A 256 -4.22 2.71 -3.09
C VAL A 256 -3.01 3.62 -3.33
N VAL A 257 -3.21 4.66 -4.14
CA VAL A 257 -2.19 5.67 -4.43
C VAL A 257 -2.65 7.02 -3.87
N VAL A 258 -1.81 7.62 -3.03
CA VAL A 258 -2.03 8.97 -2.48
C VAL A 258 -1.10 9.94 -3.18
N TYR A 259 -1.67 10.87 -3.93
CA TYR A 259 -0.99 11.97 -4.59
C TYR A 259 -1.10 13.24 -3.74
N ILE A 260 0.01 13.91 -3.52
CA ILE A 260 0.09 15.23 -2.89
C ILE A 260 0.84 16.18 -3.83
N GLU A 261 0.14 17.19 -4.33
CA GLU A 261 0.70 18.34 -5.01
C GLU A 261 1.04 19.41 -3.96
N SER A 262 2.29 19.85 -3.93
CA SER A 262 2.79 20.77 -2.89
C SER A 262 4.15 21.36 -3.25
N GLU A 263 4.40 22.64 -2.91
CA GLU A 263 5.74 23.22 -2.87
C GLU A 263 6.72 22.47 -1.92
N TYR A 264 6.19 21.64 -1.01
CA TYR A 264 6.94 20.85 -0.03
C TYR A 264 7.06 19.36 -0.40
N TYR A 265 6.69 18.94 -1.62
CA TYR A 265 6.63 17.53 -2.05
C TYR A 265 7.88 16.69 -1.73
N ARG A 266 9.09 17.27 -1.79
CA ARG A 266 10.32 16.54 -1.43
C ARG A 266 10.36 16.16 0.06
N ALA A 267 9.88 17.04 0.93
CA ALA A 267 9.80 16.76 2.37
C ALA A 267 8.68 15.76 2.70
N TRP A 268 7.57 15.81 1.95
CA TRP A 268 6.54 14.78 1.98
C TRP A 268 7.10 13.41 1.54
N ALA A 269 7.88 13.36 0.46
CA ALA A 269 8.49 12.13 -0.01
C ALA A 269 9.47 11.53 1.03
N ASP A 270 10.29 12.37 1.68
CA ASP A 270 11.16 11.94 2.78
C ASP A 270 10.35 11.40 3.98
N TYR A 271 9.19 12.00 4.26
CA TYR A 271 8.29 11.52 5.29
C TYR A 271 7.68 10.15 4.95
N PHE A 272 7.10 9.99 3.76
CA PHE A 272 6.51 8.71 3.33
C PHE A 272 7.56 7.59 3.35
N ARG A 273 8.75 7.81 2.77
CA ARG A 273 9.84 6.82 2.79
C ARG A 273 10.31 6.42 4.19
N ALA A 274 10.09 7.27 5.20
CA ALA A 274 10.46 6.97 6.57
C ALA A 274 9.34 6.31 7.38
N ARG A 275 8.11 6.24 6.84
CA ARG A 275 6.88 5.86 7.57
C ARG A 275 6.13 4.71 6.90
N THR A 276 6.38 4.46 5.62
CA THR A 276 5.79 3.39 4.82
C THR A 276 6.91 2.67 4.09
N ASP A 277 6.75 1.37 3.84
CA ASP A 277 7.62 0.63 2.92
C ASP A 277 6.99 0.51 1.52
N GLY A 278 5.89 1.25 1.27
CA GLY A 278 5.32 1.45 -0.06
C GLY A 278 6.25 2.23 -1.01
N THR A 279 5.95 2.15 -2.30
CA THR A 279 6.73 2.82 -3.35
C THR A 279 6.45 4.32 -3.33
N VAL A 280 7.49 5.15 -3.18
CA VAL A 280 7.37 6.61 -3.09
C VAL A 280 8.13 7.31 -4.20
N ASP A 281 7.37 7.96 -5.08
CA ASP A 281 7.88 8.71 -6.22
C ASP A 281 7.51 10.19 -6.19
N THR A 282 8.25 10.97 -6.97
CA THR A 282 8.05 12.41 -7.10
C THR A 282 8.02 12.79 -8.57
N SER A 283 7.47 13.95 -8.90
CA SER A 283 7.47 14.49 -10.27
C SER A 283 8.87 14.68 -10.87
N ASP A 284 9.92 14.70 -10.05
CA ASP A 284 11.31 14.72 -10.52
C ASP A 284 11.91 13.32 -10.76
N THR A 285 11.22 12.25 -10.36
CA THR A 285 11.69 10.88 -10.55
C THR A 285 11.54 10.50 -12.03
N PRO A 286 12.63 10.16 -12.75
CA PRO A 286 12.51 9.65 -14.12
C PRO A 286 11.77 8.32 -14.15
N ASP A 287 10.78 8.18 -15.04
CA ASP A 287 10.00 6.96 -15.26
C ASP A 287 9.29 6.42 -13.99
N GLY A 288 8.94 7.30 -13.03
CA GLY A 288 8.26 6.95 -11.77
C GLY A 288 6.73 7.02 -11.84
N LEU A 289 6.07 6.78 -10.69
CA LEU A 289 4.60 6.79 -10.51
C LEU A 289 3.90 8.12 -10.83
N VAL A 290 4.68 9.20 -10.93
CA VAL A 290 4.20 10.56 -11.14
C VAL A 290 4.61 11.01 -12.55
N ASP A 291 3.66 11.00 -13.47
CA ASP A 291 3.82 11.56 -14.81
C ASP A 291 2.95 12.81 -15.02
N GLY A 292 2.98 13.40 -16.23
CA GLY A 292 2.17 14.59 -16.54
C GLY A 292 0.65 14.38 -16.54
N SER A 293 0.16 13.13 -16.45
CA SER A 293 -1.26 12.80 -16.25
C SER A 293 -1.62 12.57 -14.78
N SER A 294 -0.59 12.43 -13.92
CA SER A 294 -0.68 12.26 -12.48
C SER A 294 -0.76 13.58 -11.71
N ASP A 295 -0.57 14.71 -12.42
CA ASP A 295 -0.85 16.05 -11.94
C ASP A 295 -2.36 16.17 -11.62
N PRO A 296 -2.75 16.29 -10.34
CA PRO A 296 -4.16 16.28 -9.95
C PRO A 296 -4.98 17.43 -10.54
N GLN A 297 -4.35 18.57 -10.84
CA GLN A 297 -5.02 19.75 -11.42
C GLN A 297 -4.71 19.93 -12.91
N GLY A 298 -3.60 19.36 -13.40
CA GLY A 298 -3.25 19.33 -14.83
C GLY A 298 -2.97 20.71 -15.43
N ASP A 299 -2.74 21.72 -14.59
CA ASP A 299 -2.50 23.11 -14.98
C ASP A 299 -1.01 23.43 -15.18
N GLY A 300 -0.11 22.53 -14.77
CA GLY A 300 1.33 22.69 -14.97
C GLY A 300 1.93 23.78 -14.09
N ASP A 301 1.38 23.93 -12.88
CA ASP A 301 1.84 24.87 -11.87
C ASP A 301 3.30 24.56 -11.43
N ASP A 302 3.99 25.54 -10.84
CA ASP A 302 5.40 25.41 -10.39
C ASP A 302 5.55 24.47 -9.17
N GLU A 303 4.46 23.84 -8.71
CA GLU A 303 4.44 22.91 -7.59
C GLU A 303 4.86 21.49 -8.02
N GLY A 304 5.51 20.76 -7.12
CA GLY A 304 5.88 19.37 -7.37
C GLY A 304 4.82 18.41 -6.82
N VAL A 305 4.78 17.19 -7.36
CA VAL A 305 3.88 16.13 -6.91
C VAL A 305 4.70 15.02 -6.25
N VAL A 306 4.17 14.44 -5.19
CA VAL A 306 4.63 13.18 -4.60
C VAL A 306 3.50 12.17 -4.61
N ALA A 307 3.82 10.93 -4.94
CA ALA A 307 2.90 9.80 -4.82
C ALA A 307 3.47 8.77 -3.86
N VAL A 308 2.63 8.24 -2.98
CA VAL A 308 2.90 7.00 -2.23
C VAL A 308 1.90 5.95 -2.66
N GLU A 309 2.44 4.83 -3.11
CA GLU A 309 1.68 3.66 -3.52
C GLU A 309 1.70 2.61 -2.42
N LEU A 310 0.53 2.18 -2.01
CA LEU A 310 0.31 1.12 -1.04
C LEU A 310 -0.54 0.06 -1.72
N ALA A 311 0.02 -1.12 -1.97
CA ALA A 311 -0.74 -2.25 -2.53
C ALA A 311 -1.92 -2.57 -1.60
N SER A 312 -3.05 -3.08 -2.06
CA SER A 312 -3.97 -3.74 -1.13
C SER A 312 -3.52 -5.19 -0.93
N THR A 313 -3.97 -5.86 0.14
CA THR A 313 -3.71 -7.31 0.26
C THR A 313 -4.40 -8.13 -0.81
N GLY A 314 -5.32 -7.55 -1.58
CA GLY A 314 -6.32 -8.34 -2.27
C GLY A 314 -7.24 -9.02 -1.25
N PHE A 315 -7.82 -10.14 -1.65
CA PHE A 315 -8.66 -10.98 -0.81
C PHE A 315 -7.84 -11.60 0.33
N SER A 316 -8.25 -11.38 1.58
CA SER A 316 -7.63 -11.98 2.77
C SER A 316 -8.71 -12.42 3.75
N GLY A 317 -8.75 -13.71 4.08
CA GLY A 317 -9.75 -14.34 4.90
C GLY A 317 -10.29 -15.64 4.30
N PRO A 318 -11.41 -16.15 4.83
CA PRO A 318 -12.04 -17.39 4.36
C PRO A 318 -12.82 -17.17 3.06
N PHE A 319 -12.66 -18.07 2.08
CA PHE A 319 -13.38 -18.08 0.81
C PHE A 319 -14.14 -19.40 0.60
N GLY A 320 -15.27 -19.33 -0.10
CA GLY A 320 -15.88 -20.51 -0.72
C GLY A 320 -15.15 -20.87 -2.01
N MET A 321 -15.03 -22.15 -2.32
CA MET A 321 -14.28 -22.59 -3.49
C MET A 321 -14.94 -22.10 -4.80
N PRO A 322 -14.21 -21.43 -5.71
CA PRO A 322 -14.74 -21.09 -7.02
C PRO A 322 -15.16 -22.35 -7.79
N PRO A 323 -16.27 -22.33 -8.55
CA PRO A 323 -16.63 -23.44 -9.43
C PRO A 323 -15.54 -23.73 -10.47
N GLU A 324 -15.50 -24.95 -11.02
CA GLU A 324 -14.60 -25.31 -12.13
C GLU A 324 -14.58 -24.24 -13.24
N GLY A 325 -13.38 -23.79 -13.60
CA GLY A 325 -13.14 -22.75 -14.60
C GLY A 325 -13.34 -21.30 -14.11
N SER A 326 -13.76 -21.10 -12.85
CA SER A 326 -13.79 -19.79 -12.19
C SER A 326 -12.53 -19.59 -11.34
N SER A 327 -12.28 -18.34 -10.94
CA SER A 327 -11.01 -17.96 -10.33
C SER A 327 -11.19 -17.24 -9.00
N LEU A 328 -10.23 -17.45 -8.10
CA LEU A 328 -9.99 -16.64 -6.92
C LEU A 328 -8.91 -15.62 -7.27
N PHE A 329 -9.22 -14.33 -7.16
CA PHE A 329 -8.21 -13.29 -7.34
C PHE A 329 -7.35 -13.17 -6.07
N LEU A 330 -6.03 -13.26 -6.23
CA LEU A 330 -5.05 -13.08 -5.16
C LEU A 330 -4.00 -12.03 -5.57
N GLN A 331 -3.38 -11.39 -4.58
CA GLN A 331 -2.26 -10.48 -4.81
C GLN A 331 -0.93 -11.20 -4.63
N GLY A 332 -0.04 -10.96 -5.58
CA GLY A 332 1.38 -11.32 -5.47
C GLY A 332 2.11 -10.21 -4.74
N ILE A 333 2.20 -10.37 -3.43
CA ILE A 333 2.89 -9.42 -2.58
C ILE A 333 4.32 -9.92 -2.42
N GLY A 334 5.29 -9.09 -2.79
CA GLY A 334 6.71 -9.39 -2.67
C GLY A 334 7.12 -9.73 -1.22
N ASP A 335 8.23 -10.47 -1.09
CA ASP A 335 8.78 -10.96 0.18
C ASP A 335 7.92 -12.04 0.88
N HIS A 336 7.42 -13.02 0.11
CA HIS A 336 6.78 -14.26 0.65
C HIS A 336 5.70 -14.01 1.69
N SER A 337 4.85 -13.01 1.47
CA SER A 337 4.00 -12.48 2.55
C SER A 337 2.79 -13.32 2.95
N LEU A 338 2.54 -14.50 2.36
CA LEU A 338 1.43 -15.35 2.79
C LEU A 338 1.74 -15.96 4.16
N SER A 339 0.78 -15.90 5.09
CA SER A 339 0.87 -16.49 6.43
C SER A 339 -0.07 -17.66 6.66
N GLU A 340 -1.02 -17.83 5.76
CA GLU A 340 -1.95 -18.95 5.77
C GLU A 340 -2.43 -19.10 4.33
N PHE A 341 -2.35 -20.31 3.78
CA PHE A 341 -3.08 -20.68 2.59
C PHE A 341 -3.51 -22.14 2.72
N GLU A 342 -4.73 -22.33 3.19
CA GLU A 342 -5.29 -23.65 3.46
C GLU A 342 -6.56 -23.85 2.61
N ILE A 343 -6.74 -25.07 2.10
CA ILE A 343 -7.96 -25.47 1.39
C ILE A 343 -8.52 -26.77 1.98
N ASP A 344 -9.78 -26.72 2.37
CA ASP A 344 -10.61 -27.86 2.73
C ASP A 344 -11.40 -28.36 1.52
N MET A 345 -11.00 -29.51 0.97
CA MET A 345 -11.73 -30.16 -0.12
C MET A 345 -12.67 -31.23 0.42
N VAL A 346 -13.89 -31.26 -0.11
CA VAL A 346 -14.84 -32.36 0.04
C VAL A 346 -15.06 -33.07 -1.28
N PRO A 347 -15.32 -34.39 -1.28
CA PRO A 347 -15.51 -35.12 -2.53
C PRO A 347 -16.82 -34.71 -3.18
N ASP A 348 -16.91 -34.94 -4.48
CA ASP A 348 -18.19 -34.84 -5.16
C ASP A 348 -19.22 -35.84 -4.59
N THR A 349 -20.50 -35.56 -4.85
CA THR A 349 -21.60 -36.46 -4.50
C THR A 349 -22.19 -37.18 -5.72
N GLN A 350 -21.58 -37.02 -6.89
CA GLN A 350 -22.10 -37.51 -8.16
C GLN A 350 -21.78 -38.99 -8.39
N ASP A 351 -20.59 -39.45 -8.02
CA ASP A 351 -20.15 -40.81 -8.36
C ASP A 351 -19.68 -41.70 -7.18
N ALA A 352 -19.81 -41.21 -5.93
CA ALA A 352 -19.47 -41.92 -4.70
C ALA A 352 -18.02 -42.44 -4.66
N ALA A 353 -17.14 -41.84 -5.47
CA ALA A 353 -15.73 -42.15 -5.53
C ALA A 353 -14.98 -41.71 -4.27
N ASP A 354 -15.48 -40.74 -3.51
CA ASP A 354 -14.90 -40.26 -2.24
C ASP A 354 -13.39 -40.04 -2.37
N PHE A 355 -12.99 -39.25 -3.38
CA PHE A 355 -11.60 -38.99 -3.78
C PHE A 355 -10.80 -40.16 -4.37
N SER A 356 -11.36 -41.37 -4.56
CA SER A 356 -10.62 -42.51 -5.14
C SER A 356 -10.06 -42.23 -6.55
N ASN A 357 -10.61 -41.23 -7.24
CA ASN A 357 -10.19 -40.73 -8.54
C ASN A 357 -9.66 -39.28 -8.50
N LEU A 358 -9.37 -38.71 -7.32
CA LEU A 358 -9.00 -37.30 -7.09
C LEU A 358 -8.03 -36.77 -8.14
N LYS A 359 -8.44 -35.68 -8.80
CA LYS A 359 -7.66 -34.93 -9.78
C LYS A 359 -8.14 -33.48 -9.80
N TRP A 360 -7.50 -32.64 -9.00
CA TRP A 360 -7.92 -31.27 -8.83
C TRP A 360 -6.71 -30.35 -8.89
N SER A 361 -6.84 -29.18 -9.50
CA SER A 361 -5.80 -28.17 -9.46
C SER A 361 -6.32 -26.74 -9.40
N MET A 362 -5.45 -25.87 -8.93
CA MET A 362 -5.55 -24.43 -9.03
C MET A 362 -4.41 -23.92 -9.89
N TYR A 363 -4.70 -23.05 -10.86
CA TYR A 363 -3.71 -22.63 -11.84
C TYR A 363 -3.83 -21.16 -12.25
N VAL A 364 -2.69 -20.56 -12.60
CA VAL A 364 -2.57 -19.21 -13.18
C VAL A 364 -2.05 -19.34 -14.61
N SER A 365 -2.64 -18.60 -15.53
CA SER A 365 -2.10 -18.40 -16.88
C SER A 365 -2.33 -16.96 -17.31
N ASP A 366 -1.31 -16.13 -17.12
CA ASP A 366 -1.31 -14.74 -17.58
C ASP A 366 -0.06 -14.46 -18.43
N GLY A 367 -0.25 -13.92 -19.63
CA GLY A 367 0.84 -13.66 -20.56
C GLY A 367 1.76 -14.87 -20.81
N SER A 368 3.00 -14.78 -20.33
CA SER A 368 4.00 -15.85 -20.36
C SER A 368 4.14 -16.60 -19.03
N GLU A 369 3.52 -16.09 -17.96
CA GLU A 369 3.52 -16.69 -16.64
C GLU A 369 2.49 -17.82 -16.57
N ARG A 370 2.90 -18.93 -15.99
CA ARG A 370 2.09 -20.11 -15.75
C ARG A 370 2.47 -20.70 -14.41
N PHE A 371 1.47 -20.95 -13.58
CA PHE A 371 1.63 -21.62 -12.30
C PHE A 371 0.52 -22.63 -12.11
N GLU A 372 0.80 -23.75 -11.46
CA GLU A 372 -0.24 -24.72 -11.10
C GLU A 372 0.14 -25.50 -9.85
N MET A 373 -0.79 -25.58 -8.90
CA MET A 373 -0.77 -26.53 -7.79
C MET A 373 -1.78 -27.62 -8.10
N HIS A 374 -1.30 -28.86 -8.17
CA HIS A 374 -2.10 -29.99 -8.61
C HIS A 374 -2.08 -31.11 -7.58
N LEU A 375 -3.28 -31.53 -7.16
CA LEU A 375 -3.49 -32.65 -6.26
C LEU A 375 -4.04 -33.85 -7.02
N ARG A 376 -3.49 -35.03 -6.73
CA ARG A 376 -4.03 -36.29 -7.23
C ARG A 376 -4.15 -37.32 -6.14
N ARG A 377 -4.95 -38.36 -6.42
CA ARG A 377 -4.95 -39.60 -5.65
C ARG A 377 -3.53 -40.16 -5.47
N GLY A 378 -3.08 -40.26 -4.22
CA GLY A 378 -1.84 -40.90 -3.80
C GLY A 378 -2.03 -42.36 -3.38
N SER A 379 -1.34 -42.78 -2.31
CA SER A 379 -1.38 -44.14 -1.77
C SER A 379 -2.47 -44.36 -0.72
N GLY A 380 -2.61 -45.59 -0.22
CA GLY A 380 -3.65 -45.97 0.75
C GLY A 380 -4.91 -46.57 0.12
N ASN A 381 -5.89 -46.95 0.92
CA ASN A 381 -7.11 -47.64 0.47
C ASN A 381 -8.32 -46.69 0.41
N ASP A 382 -9.29 -46.99 -0.46
CA ASP A 382 -10.53 -46.19 -0.63
C ASP A 382 -11.55 -46.48 0.48
N LYS A 383 -11.11 -46.36 1.72
CA LYS A 383 -11.88 -46.64 2.92
C LYS A 383 -12.72 -45.41 3.29
N LYS A 384 -14.01 -45.61 3.50
CA LYS A 384 -14.98 -44.54 3.80
C LYS A 384 -15.05 -44.27 5.30
N CYS A 385 -15.46 -43.06 5.66
CA CYS A 385 -15.59 -42.64 7.06
C CYS A 385 -16.71 -43.41 7.81
N ASP A 386 -17.75 -43.84 7.09
CA ASP A 386 -18.86 -44.66 7.58
C ASP A 386 -18.44 -46.03 8.16
N ASP A 387 -17.23 -46.50 7.89
CA ASP A 387 -16.71 -47.78 8.40
C ASP A 387 -16.26 -47.71 9.88
N GLY A 388 -16.31 -46.53 10.51
CA GLY A 388 -16.05 -46.32 11.94
C GLY A 388 -14.57 -46.47 12.36
N ASP A 389 -13.67 -46.67 11.40
CA ASP A 389 -12.24 -46.86 11.60
C ASP A 389 -11.39 -45.73 10.95
N GLY A 390 -12.01 -44.64 10.46
CA GLY A 390 -11.34 -43.53 9.74
C GLY A 390 -10.96 -43.86 8.28
N THR A 391 -10.36 -42.91 7.57
CA THR A 391 -9.84 -43.11 6.19
C THR A 391 -8.31 -43.32 6.18
N ASP A 392 -7.79 -43.88 5.08
CA ASP A 392 -6.35 -44.05 4.79
C ASP A 392 -6.01 -43.44 3.42
N LEU A 393 -6.90 -42.60 2.88
CA LEU A 393 -6.73 -41.98 1.59
C LEU A 393 -5.72 -40.85 1.67
N LYS A 394 -4.81 -40.79 0.71
CA LYS A 394 -3.78 -39.74 0.61
C LYS A 394 -3.78 -39.08 -0.75
N ALA A 395 -3.21 -37.89 -0.81
CA ALA A 395 -3.05 -37.09 -2.01
C ALA A 395 -1.57 -36.74 -2.26
N ASP A 396 -1.14 -36.92 -3.51
CA ASP A 396 0.14 -36.42 -3.98
C ASP A 396 -0.02 -34.97 -4.44
N MET A 397 1.04 -34.17 -4.32
CA MET A 397 1.07 -32.79 -4.80
C MET A 397 2.10 -32.62 -5.91
N THR A 398 1.78 -31.76 -6.89
CA THR A 398 2.71 -31.31 -7.93
C THR A 398 2.59 -29.80 -8.08
N VAL A 399 3.72 -29.09 -8.08
CA VAL A 399 3.78 -27.66 -8.41
C VAL A 399 4.52 -27.48 -9.73
N TYR A 400 3.95 -26.68 -10.61
CA TYR A 400 4.54 -26.27 -11.88
C TYR A 400 4.64 -24.75 -11.92
N TYR A 401 5.78 -24.22 -12.37
CA TYR A 401 5.96 -22.79 -12.62
C TYR A 401 6.75 -22.56 -13.91
N SER A 402 6.38 -21.52 -14.67
CA SER A 402 7.09 -21.03 -15.86
C SER A 402 6.80 -19.56 -16.08
N ASP A 403 7.81 -18.78 -16.47
CA ASP A 403 7.72 -17.35 -16.79
C ASP A 403 7.87 -17.06 -18.30
N ASP A 404 8.14 -18.09 -19.12
CA ASP A 404 8.50 -17.98 -20.53
C ASP A 404 7.51 -18.70 -21.48
N GLY A 405 6.27 -18.86 -21.01
CA GLY A 405 5.20 -19.51 -21.74
C GLY A 405 5.39 -21.03 -21.87
N GLY A 406 6.10 -21.64 -20.91
CA GLY A 406 6.38 -23.06 -20.85
C GLY A 406 7.53 -23.53 -21.74
N THR A 407 8.42 -22.63 -22.17
CA THR A 407 9.65 -23.01 -22.89
C THR A 407 10.63 -23.67 -21.92
N THR A 408 10.71 -23.15 -20.70
CA THR A 408 11.35 -23.74 -19.54
C THR A 408 10.39 -23.75 -18.35
N TYR A 409 10.72 -24.51 -17.32
CA TYR A 409 9.85 -24.61 -16.14
C TYR A 409 10.65 -24.98 -14.88
N GLN A 410 10.02 -24.82 -13.74
CA GLN A 410 10.41 -25.39 -12.45
C GLN A 410 9.32 -26.36 -11.97
N GLY A 411 9.75 -27.46 -11.36
CA GLY A 411 8.91 -28.63 -11.13
C GLY A 411 9.12 -29.26 -9.78
N TRP A 412 8.05 -29.39 -9.01
CA TRP A 412 8.10 -29.98 -7.67
C TRP A 412 7.06 -31.09 -7.53
N HIS A 413 7.43 -32.19 -6.88
CA HIS A 413 6.51 -33.29 -6.65
C HIS A 413 6.78 -33.98 -5.32
N GLY A 414 5.70 -34.32 -4.61
CA GLY A 414 5.73 -35.18 -3.42
C GLY A 414 4.62 -36.21 -3.49
N ASP A 415 4.93 -37.43 -3.05
CA ASP A 415 3.95 -38.50 -2.86
C ASP A 415 3.34 -38.39 -1.46
N ASP A 416 2.04 -38.68 -1.32
CA ASP A 416 1.35 -38.75 -0.02
C ASP A 416 1.51 -37.48 0.86
N VAL A 417 1.50 -36.31 0.22
CA VAL A 417 1.72 -34.99 0.84
C VAL A 417 0.60 -34.65 1.82
N PHE A 418 -0.65 -34.91 1.44
CA PHE A 418 -1.82 -34.67 2.27
C PHE A 418 -2.58 -35.96 2.57
N GLU A 419 -3.15 -36.06 3.76
CA GLU A 419 -3.96 -37.20 4.19
C GLU A 419 -5.41 -36.77 4.39
N ALA A 420 -6.34 -37.57 3.87
CA ALA A 420 -7.75 -37.38 4.13
C ALA A 420 -8.05 -37.71 5.59
N ARG A 421 -9.08 -37.08 6.14
CA ARG A 421 -9.61 -37.37 7.47
C ARG A 421 -11.13 -37.42 7.46
N CYS A 422 -11.69 -37.86 8.58
CA CYS A 422 -13.12 -37.91 8.79
C CYS A 422 -13.53 -36.81 9.77
N GLU A 423 -14.50 -36.00 9.39
CA GLU A 423 -15.03 -34.89 10.18
C GLU A 423 -16.55 -34.94 10.28
N ASP A 424 -17.10 -34.21 11.25
CA ASP A 424 -18.53 -33.98 11.47
C ASP A 424 -18.86 -32.58 10.93
N ARG A 425 -18.96 -32.46 9.61
CA ARG A 425 -19.18 -31.17 8.94
C ARG A 425 -20.65 -30.74 8.99
N ASP A 426 -21.58 -31.70 9.04
CA ASP A 426 -23.01 -31.39 9.07
C ASP A 426 -23.57 -31.18 10.49
N GLY A 427 -22.77 -31.47 11.52
CA GLY A 427 -23.08 -31.22 12.92
C GLY A 427 -24.06 -32.23 13.52
N ASP A 428 -24.22 -33.41 12.91
CA ASP A 428 -25.11 -34.46 13.40
C ASP A 428 -24.52 -35.26 14.58
N GLY A 429 -23.24 -35.07 14.87
CA GLY A 429 -22.51 -35.72 15.96
C GLY A 429 -21.74 -36.97 15.56
N THR A 430 -21.67 -37.32 14.27
CA THR A 430 -20.79 -38.36 13.72
C THR A 430 -19.77 -37.78 12.74
N ALA A 431 -18.57 -38.35 12.75
CA ALA A 431 -17.50 -37.93 11.84
C ALA A 431 -17.50 -38.85 10.61
N ASP A 432 -18.47 -38.68 9.73
CA ASP A 432 -18.70 -39.47 8.52
C ASP A 432 -18.42 -38.74 7.22
N GLU A 433 -18.06 -37.45 7.25
CA GLU A 433 -17.62 -36.73 6.06
C GLU A 433 -16.12 -36.86 5.85
N ILE A 434 -15.71 -37.28 4.65
CA ILE A 434 -14.30 -37.28 4.25
C ILE A 434 -13.88 -35.89 3.77
N VAL A 435 -12.76 -35.39 4.31
CA VAL A 435 -12.17 -34.10 3.97
C VAL A 435 -10.67 -34.27 3.70
N ILE A 436 -10.14 -33.58 2.71
CA ILE A 436 -8.69 -33.38 2.55
C ILE A 436 -8.42 -31.91 2.83
N THR A 437 -7.58 -31.64 3.83
CA THR A 437 -7.02 -30.29 4.01
C THR A 437 -5.65 -30.26 3.37
N ALA A 438 -5.53 -29.41 2.36
CA ALA A 438 -4.27 -29.05 1.76
C ALA A 438 -3.81 -27.74 2.41
N ASP A 439 -2.95 -27.89 3.42
CA ASP A 439 -2.27 -26.76 4.05
C ASP A 439 -1.02 -26.44 3.23
N PHE A 440 -1.09 -25.37 2.45
CA PHE A 440 -0.04 -25.00 1.53
C PHE A 440 0.97 -24.05 2.12
N VAL A 441 0.55 -23.18 3.04
CA VAL A 441 1.35 -22.15 3.70
C VAL A 441 0.78 -21.97 5.10
N ASP A 442 1.63 -22.04 6.10
CA ASP A 442 1.28 -21.90 7.51
C ASP A 442 2.36 -21.11 8.28
N ASP A 443 1.93 -20.41 9.32
CA ASP A 443 2.76 -19.80 10.36
C ASP A 443 2.34 -20.48 11.69
N GLU A 444 2.70 -21.76 11.85
CA GLU A 444 2.26 -22.61 12.97
C GLU A 444 2.63 -21.97 14.32
N ASP A 445 3.79 -21.31 14.40
CA ASP A 445 4.29 -20.70 15.62
C ASP A 445 3.74 -19.28 15.89
N GLY A 446 3.18 -18.64 14.85
CA GLY A 446 2.47 -17.37 14.90
C GLY A 446 3.37 -16.18 15.19
N ASP A 447 4.67 -16.28 14.91
CA ASP A 447 5.63 -15.21 15.12
C ASP A 447 5.70 -14.22 13.94
N GLY A 448 5.02 -14.54 12.83
CA GLY A 448 4.96 -13.76 11.61
C GLY A 448 6.14 -14.00 10.66
N ASN A 449 6.98 -15.01 10.91
CA ASN A 449 8.05 -15.46 10.04
C ASN A 449 7.56 -16.56 9.11
N VAL A 450 7.10 -16.17 7.94
CA VAL A 450 6.52 -17.06 6.92
C VAL A 450 7.55 -17.68 5.98
N ASP A 451 8.83 -17.56 6.34
CA ASP A 451 9.96 -18.06 5.56
C ASP A 451 10.66 -19.24 6.23
N GLU A 452 10.29 -19.60 7.47
CA GLU A 452 10.90 -20.72 8.17
C GLU A 452 10.27 -22.06 7.81
N VAL A 453 11.08 -23.12 7.80
CA VAL A 453 10.54 -24.47 7.68
C VAL A 453 10.17 -24.92 9.07
N GLU A 454 8.89 -25.21 9.28
CA GLU A 454 8.36 -25.61 10.55
C GLU A 454 8.37 -27.15 10.71
N PRO A 455 8.31 -27.67 11.94
CA PRO A 455 8.29 -29.11 12.20
C PRO A 455 6.97 -29.80 11.83
N GLY A 456 6.61 -29.83 10.56
CA GLY A 456 5.35 -30.43 10.11
C GLY A 456 5.20 -30.36 8.60
N ASP A 457 5.86 -29.37 8.00
CA ASP A 457 5.69 -28.99 6.61
C ASP A 457 6.01 -30.17 5.70
N PRO A 458 5.08 -30.55 4.82
CA PRO A 458 5.40 -31.48 3.77
C PRO A 458 6.50 -30.93 2.87
N SER A 459 7.33 -31.81 2.34
CA SER A 459 8.40 -31.44 1.40
C SER A 459 8.13 -31.98 0.00
N LEU A 460 8.52 -31.22 -1.01
CA LEU A 460 8.47 -31.61 -2.41
C LEU A 460 9.89 -31.81 -2.95
N GLU A 461 10.09 -32.83 -3.78
CA GLU A 461 11.33 -33.02 -4.53
C GLU A 461 11.33 -32.20 -5.82
N TYR A 462 12.45 -31.57 -6.14
CA TYR A 462 12.65 -30.93 -7.43
C TYR A 462 12.80 -31.96 -8.55
N VAL A 463 11.85 -31.98 -9.48
CA VAL A 463 11.73 -33.03 -10.49
C VAL A 463 11.78 -32.51 -11.92
N GLY A 464 12.38 -33.34 -12.77
CA GLY A 464 12.34 -33.18 -14.22
C GLY A 464 11.03 -33.70 -14.82
N LYS A 465 10.93 -33.63 -16.15
CA LYS A 465 9.69 -33.94 -16.88
C LYS A 465 9.18 -35.35 -16.61
N SER A 466 10.10 -36.28 -16.40
CA SER A 466 9.76 -37.68 -16.09
C SER A 466 9.27 -37.91 -14.66
N GLY A 467 9.55 -36.98 -13.74
CA GLY A 467 9.09 -37.03 -12.35
C GLY A 467 7.82 -36.22 -12.11
N MET A 468 7.42 -35.36 -13.05
CA MET A 468 6.14 -34.66 -12.97
C MET A 468 4.94 -35.60 -13.17
N ASN A 469 3.84 -35.24 -12.52
CA ASN A 469 2.55 -35.83 -12.79
C ASN A 469 2.06 -35.45 -14.21
N THR A 470 1.58 -36.43 -14.97
CA THR A 470 1.14 -36.23 -16.36
C THR A 470 -0.23 -35.55 -16.47
N LEU A 471 -0.91 -35.29 -15.36
CA LEU A 471 -2.26 -34.72 -15.33
C LEU A 471 -2.31 -33.21 -15.10
N VAL A 472 -1.19 -32.57 -14.76
CA VAL A 472 -1.06 -31.10 -14.65
C VAL A 472 -1.64 -30.42 -15.91
N ASN A 473 -2.41 -29.35 -15.78
CA ASN A 473 -3.11 -28.59 -16.83
C ASN A 473 -2.11 -28.02 -17.84
N PHE A 474 -1.01 -27.45 -17.34
CA PHE A 474 0.14 -27.04 -18.17
C PHE A 474 1.10 -28.19 -18.46
N GLY A 475 0.75 -29.40 -18.02
CA GLY A 475 1.51 -30.63 -18.13
C GLY A 475 1.95 -30.92 -19.55
N ILE A 476 3.22 -31.31 -19.65
CA ILE A 476 4.07 -31.26 -20.84
C ILE A 476 3.55 -32.20 -21.94
N ASP A 477 2.62 -31.70 -22.73
CA ASP A 477 1.94 -32.49 -23.74
C ASP A 477 2.83 -32.67 -24.99
N GLY A 478 3.72 -33.65 -24.92
CA GLY A 478 4.39 -34.30 -26.06
C GLY A 478 5.22 -33.41 -27.02
N SER A 479 5.30 -32.10 -26.81
CA SER A 479 6.08 -31.21 -27.66
C SER A 479 7.56 -31.30 -27.28
N ASP A 480 8.41 -31.50 -28.29
CA ASP A 480 9.87 -31.51 -28.18
C ASP A 480 10.45 -30.10 -27.85
N THR A 481 9.61 -29.12 -27.50
CA THR A 481 10.00 -27.71 -27.31
C THR A 481 10.17 -27.29 -25.85
N VAL A 482 9.59 -28.02 -24.89
CA VAL A 482 9.82 -27.75 -23.46
C VAL A 482 11.20 -28.29 -23.09
N THR A 483 12.11 -27.39 -22.71
CA THR A 483 13.46 -27.76 -22.26
C THR A 483 13.38 -28.25 -20.81
N ASP A 484 14.28 -29.16 -20.41
CA ASP A 484 14.45 -29.63 -19.02
C ASP A 484 14.40 -28.47 -18.00
N PRO A 485 14.11 -28.74 -16.71
CA PRO A 485 13.92 -27.69 -15.72
C PRO A 485 15.03 -26.65 -15.79
N TYR A 486 14.64 -25.37 -15.83
CA TYR A 486 15.63 -24.31 -15.88
C TYR A 486 16.34 -24.26 -14.53
N VAL A 487 17.64 -24.56 -14.52
CA VAL A 487 18.50 -24.40 -13.34
C VAL A 487 18.79 -22.91 -13.22
N PRO A 488 18.28 -22.21 -12.18
CA PRO A 488 18.49 -20.78 -12.06
C PRO A 488 19.97 -20.49 -11.91
N ALA A 489 20.51 -19.59 -12.74
CA ALA A 489 21.86 -19.07 -12.53
C ALA A 489 21.90 -17.97 -11.44
N ASN A 490 20.72 -17.40 -11.11
CA ASN A 490 20.39 -16.47 -10.03
C ASN A 490 18.87 -16.23 -10.14
N GLN A 491 18.06 -16.65 -9.17
CA GLN A 491 16.73 -16.05 -9.02
C GLN A 491 16.88 -14.59 -8.58
N ALA A 492 15.83 -13.78 -8.76
CA ALA A 492 15.73 -12.53 -8.02
C ALA A 492 15.84 -12.89 -6.54
N ASP A 493 16.97 -12.53 -5.92
CA ASP A 493 17.21 -12.75 -4.50
C ASP A 493 16.33 -11.74 -3.75
N HIS A 494 15.22 -12.22 -3.18
CA HIS A 494 14.38 -11.42 -2.30
C HIS A 494 15.03 -11.27 -0.90
N GLY A 495 16.29 -11.71 -0.74
CA GLY A 495 17.07 -11.62 0.49
C GLY A 495 17.09 -12.93 1.27
N PHE A 496 16.46 -13.99 0.76
CA PHE A 496 16.33 -15.27 1.44
C PHE A 496 17.33 -16.29 0.91
N GLY A 497 18.13 -16.84 1.81
CA GLY A 497 19.28 -17.70 1.47
C GLY A 497 18.92 -18.97 0.70
N TRP A 498 17.66 -19.41 0.73
CA TRP A 498 17.21 -20.64 0.05
C TRP A 498 16.85 -20.42 -1.43
N GLU A 499 16.43 -19.20 -1.83
CA GLU A 499 16.14 -18.85 -3.24
C GLU A 499 17.40 -18.83 -4.11
N THR A 500 18.57 -18.71 -3.46
CA THR A 500 19.88 -18.79 -4.13
C THR A 500 20.38 -20.22 -4.30
N ASN A 501 19.65 -21.23 -3.80
CA ASN A 501 20.01 -22.62 -3.98
C ASN A 501 19.88 -23.04 -5.44
N SER A 502 20.74 -23.96 -5.86
CA SER A 502 20.61 -24.63 -7.14
C SER A 502 19.94 -25.98 -6.93
N TYR A 503 18.80 -26.19 -7.58
CA TYR A 503 18.07 -27.46 -7.57
C TYR A 503 18.36 -28.25 -8.86
N GLU A 504 18.67 -29.53 -8.73
CA GLU A 504 19.00 -30.41 -9.85
C GLU A 504 18.08 -31.65 -9.86
N PRO A 505 17.35 -31.89 -10.96
CA PRO A 505 16.46 -33.04 -11.07
C PRO A 505 17.17 -34.38 -10.85
N GLY A 506 16.62 -35.21 -9.96
CA GLY A 506 17.13 -36.55 -9.67
C GLY A 506 18.30 -36.60 -8.69
N ASN A 507 18.70 -35.47 -8.10
CA ASN A 507 19.62 -35.45 -6.95
C ASN A 507 18.90 -35.68 -5.61
N GLY A 508 17.56 -35.66 -5.60
CA GLY A 508 16.76 -35.72 -4.38
C GLY A 508 16.76 -34.39 -3.61
N ASP A 509 16.94 -33.27 -4.31
CA ASP A 509 16.85 -31.94 -3.71
C ASP A 509 15.39 -31.65 -3.37
N THR A 510 15.12 -31.15 -2.16
CA THR A 510 13.77 -30.93 -1.65
C THR A 510 13.62 -29.56 -1.02
N GLU A 511 12.41 -29.02 -1.02
CA GLU A 511 12.01 -27.82 -0.28
C GLU A 511 10.60 -28.01 0.31
N SER A 512 10.21 -27.24 1.34
CA SER A 512 8.86 -27.32 1.93
C SER A 512 7.78 -26.84 0.95
N VAL A 513 6.56 -27.37 1.09
CA VAL A 513 5.40 -26.93 0.31
C VAL A 513 5.17 -25.43 0.54
N ASP A 514 5.17 -25.00 1.80
CA ASP A 514 5.08 -23.61 2.23
C ASP A 514 5.98 -22.68 1.39
N ARG A 515 7.29 -22.85 1.49
CA ARG A 515 8.25 -22.04 0.73
C ARG A 515 8.03 -22.05 -0.76
N VAL A 516 7.74 -23.22 -1.34
CA VAL A 516 7.55 -23.34 -2.80
C VAL A 516 6.31 -22.57 -3.24
N VAL A 517 5.20 -22.73 -2.53
CA VAL A 517 3.93 -22.06 -2.86
C VAL A 517 4.04 -20.57 -2.58
N ASN A 518 4.48 -20.18 -1.38
CA ASN A 518 4.63 -18.79 -0.98
C ASN A 518 5.58 -18.02 -1.92
N HIS A 519 6.72 -18.61 -2.29
CA HIS A 519 7.63 -18.03 -3.27
C HIS A 519 6.98 -17.81 -4.63
N TYR A 520 6.37 -18.85 -5.23
CA TYR A 520 5.79 -18.68 -6.56
C TYR A 520 4.61 -17.71 -6.56
N LEU A 521 3.75 -17.73 -5.53
CA LEU A 521 2.67 -16.77 -5.40
C LEU A 521 3.18 -15.33 -5.20
N SER A 522 4.35 -15.14 -4.58
CA SER A 522 4.96 -13.80 -4.43
C SER A 522 5.55 -13.22 -5.72
N VAL A 523 5.95 -14.08 -6.68
CA VAL A 523 6.54 -13.65 -7.96
C VAL A 523 5.54 -13.63 -9.11
N LEU A 524 4.35 -14.19 -8.92
CA LEU A 524 3.21 -14.02 -9.82
C LEU A 524 2.59 -12.64 -9.59
N GLY A 525 2.28 -11.88 -10.63
CA GLY A 525 1.53 -10.63 -10.47
C GLY A 525 2.38 -9.35 -10.36
N PRO A 526 1.69 -8.20 -10.18
CA PRO A 526 1.24 -7.73 -8.85
C PRO A 526 -0.10 -8.29 -8.37
N GLY A 527 -0.94 -8.86 -9.25
CA GLY A 527 -2.12 -9.65 -8.88
C GLY A 527 -2.41 -10.70 -9.95
N PHE A 528 -3.08 -11.79 -9.58
CA PHE A 528 -3.31 -12.93 -10.48
C PHE A 528 -4.61 -13.68 -10.14
N ASP A 529 -5.18 -14.31 -11.18
CA ASP A 529 -6.39 -15.14 -11.06
C ASP A 529 -6.01 -16.62 -10.90
N LEU A 530 -6.25 -17.16 -9.70
CA LEU A 530 -6.04 -18.57 -9.38
C LEU A 530 -7.30 -19.37 -9.75
N THR A 531 -7.25 -20.04 -10.90
CA THR A 531 -8.39 -20.71 -11.53
C THR A 531 -8.51 -22.17 -11.13
N VAL A 532 -9.71 -22.62 -10.78
CA VAL A 532 -9.99 -24.01 -10.41
C VAL A 532 -10.17 -24.91 -11.65
N ASP A 533 -9.56 -26.10 -11.64
CA ASP A 533 -9.68 -27.14 -12.67
C ASP A 533 -9.85 -28.54 -12.03
N ASP A 534 -11.05 -29.10 -12.16
CA ASP A 534 -11.38 -30.49 -11.76
C ASP A 534 -11.37 -31.46 -12.95
N LYS A 535 -10.56 -31.14 -13.97
CA LYS A 535 -10.08 -32.00 -15.07
C LYS A 535 -11.11 -32.98 -15.63
N SER A 536 -12.34 -32.51 -15.86
CA SER A 536 -13.48 -33.28 -16.40
C SER A 536 -13.94 -34.49 -15.56
N GLY A 537 -13.48 -34.58 -14.31
CA GLY A 537 -13.76 -35.68 -13.39
C GLY A 537 -14.91 -35.41 -12.44
N ASP A 538 -15.14 -34.14 -12.08
CA ASP A 538 -16.10 -33.74 -11.02
C ASP A 538 -15.80 -34.57 -9.76
N THR A 539 -14.52 -34.59 -9.34
CA THR A 539 -13.97 -35.40 -8.23
C THR A 539 -14.00 -34.66 -6.90
N VAL A 540 -14.16 -33.34 -6.93
CA VAL A 540 -14.23 -32.46 -5.77
C VAL A 540 -15.53 -31.67 -5.88
N SER A 541 -16.26 -31.51 -4.79
CA SER A 541 -17.41 -30.60 -4.77
C SER A 541 -16.94 -29.20 -4.38
N GLU A 542 -16.80 -28.29 -5.34
CA GLU A 542 -16.39 -26.90 -5.05
C GLU A 542 -17.42 -26.22 -4.14
N SER A 543 -18.73 -26.42 -4.39
CA SER A 543 -19.79 -25.82 -3.56
C SER A 543 -19.78 -26.25 -2.08
N GLY A 544 -19.10 -27.34 -1.76
CA GLY A 544 -18.93 -27.83 -0.38
C GLY A 544 -17.52 -27.67 0.14
N SER A 545 -16.60 -27.16 -0.68
CA SER A 545 -15.21 -26.92 -0.34
C SER A 545 -14.99 -25.44 -0.04
N ASP A 546 -13.99 -25.15 0.76
CA ASP A 546 -13.67 -23.81 1.21
C ASP A 546 -12.19 -23.70 1.51
N GLY A 547 -11.72 -22.49 1.77
CA GLY A 547 -10.34 -22.28 2.14
C GLY A 547 -10.16 -20.95 2.85
N VAL A 548 -8.94 -20.67 3.24
CA VAL A 548 -8.52 -19.42 3.87
C VAL A 548 -7.19 -19.00 3.30
N VAL A 549 -7.05 -17.70 3.04
CA VAL A 549 -5.78 -17.09 2.66
C VAL A 549 -5.51 -15.88 3.54
N ARG A 550 -4.32 -15.79 4.12
CA ARG A 550 -3.89 -14.66 4.94
C ARG A 550 -2.50 -14.21 4.55
N TYR A 551 -2.24 -12.95 4.82
CA TYR A 551 -0.95 -12.32 4.61
C TYR A 551 -0.41 -11.84 5.95
N VAL A 552 0.90 -11.96 6.18
CA VAL A 552 1.57 -11.31 7.31
C VAL A 552 1.46 -9.81 7.10
N GLY A 553 0.81 -9.11 8.03
CA GLY A 553 0.65 -7.66 7.95
C GLY A 553 1.98 -6.93 7.73
N GLY A 554 2.22 -6.50 6.49
CA GLY A 554 3.45 -5.88 6.04
C GLY A 554 3.37 -4.36 5.99
N PRO A 555 4.49 -3.66 5.81
CA PRO A 555 4.56 -2.20 5.65
C PRO A 555 4.24 -1.67 4.24
N SER A 556 4.00 -2.56 3.29
CA SER A 556 3.79 -2.29 1.86
C SER A 556 2.34 -2.37 1.39
N PHE A 557 1.37 -2.78 2.24
CA PHE A 557 -0.02 -3.00 1.82
C PHE A 557 -1.18 -2.59 2.77
N VAL A 558 -2.27 -2.04 2.23
CA VAL A 558 -3.45 -1.57 2.97
C VAL A 558 -4.59 -2.59 2.90
N THR A 559 -5.00 -3.08 4.07
CA THR A 559 -6.23 -3.86 4.28
C THR A 559 -7.36 -2.97 4.77
N TYR A 560 -7.09 -2.01 5.66
CA TYR A 560 -8.11 -1.12 6.20
C TYR A 560 -7.79 0.34 5.92
N MET A 561 -8.79 1.12 5.54
CA MET A 561 -8.66 2.57 5.41
C MET A 561 -9.51 3.28 6.46
N HIS A 562 -8.96 4.36 7.00
CA HIS A 562 -9.67 5.32 7.85
C HIS A 562 -9.27 6.73 7.40
N ILE A 563 -10.02 7.24 6.43
CA ILE A 563 -9.75 8.53 5.78
C ILE A 563 -10.87 9.47 6.19
N THR A 564 -10.52 10.63 6.72
CA THR A 564 -11.50 11.64 7.14
C THR A 564 -11.13 13.00 6.58
N GLU A 565 -12.11 13.77 6.18
CA GLU A 565 -11.94 15.17 5.81
C GLU A 565 -12.32 16.07 6.99
N ASN A 566 -11.43 17.01 7.28
CA ASN A 566 -11.55 17.89 8.44
C ASN A 566 -11.31 19.33 8.00
N ASP A 567 -12.39 20.05 7.74
CA ASP A 567 -12.32 21.46 7.32
C ASP A 567 -12.13 22.41 8.51
N VAL A 568 -11.10 23.24 8.39
CA VAL A 568 -10.88 24.38 9.28
C VAL A 568 -10.84 25.69 8.51
N VAL A 569 -11.33 26.76 9.12
CA VAL A 569 -11.15 28.13 8.63
C VAL A 569 -10.13 28.85 9.49
N VAL A 570 -9.19 29.50 8.82
CA VAL A 570 -8.13 30.29 9.47
C VAL A 570 -8.33 31.77 9.18
N ARG A 571 -8.18 32.58 10.22
CA ARG A 571 -8.20 34.05 10.16
C ARG A 571 -6.92 34.62 10.78
N ILE A 572 -6.44 35.71 10.20
CA ILE A 572 -5.32 36.54 10.66
C ILE A 572 -5.88 37.84 11.24
N ASP A 573 -5.80 38.02 12.56
CA ASP A 573 -6.27 39.22 13.28
C ASP A 573 -5.15 40.16 13.75
#